data_AF-A0A0D1M0M9-F1
#
_entry.id   AF-A0A0D1M0M9-F1
#
_cell.length_a   1.000
_cell.length_b   1.000
_cell.length_c   1.000
_cell.angle_alpha   90.00
_cell.angle_beta   90.00
_cell.angle_gamma   90.00
#
_symmetry.space_group_name_H-M   'P 1'
#
loop_
_entity.id
_entity.type
_entity.pdbx_description
1 polymer ?
#
loop_
_entity_poly.entity_id
_entity_poly.type
_entity_poly.pdbx_seq_one_letter_code
_entity_poly.pdbx_strand_id
1 'polypeptide(L)'
;MNKFVKNSVLMSVALVAVAGASTQVAHAAGKELNWTLTGDLKTTDPSNVADIPSQNAVQATGEGLYRVGTSGQPELAAAQSVDVSDDGLTWTFKLRDNLKWSDGSQLTAHDFVYSWQRTNNPKTAAIGSMFFSGIKNADAIQSGKVTDMNQLGVKVLDDTTLQVTLDRPLPQLKAELAMMYFFPEKESFVTTTGKAFGTTAKDSLSSGPYVLKKWDGSSSTYQYVKNPYYWDADAVKTPAVNVTTTADATTSFNLYNAGKADFAQLNATQARNSKHKHGFTTVHTAATTYMTMNQKNPVLKNVKLRQAMSYAVNREKLAKNVLTGAAEPAKTFVAKGLTKDPNTGKDFVDTAHTKYVSYNKAEAAKLWAAGLKETGKKTVKLTLLTGDTDAAKQTGQYLQSQLETNLKGLQVSVKSVPAKQTSALTKAGKFDLGLSTWNADYTDPVDMLQTLVTGASWNLTGWSDPKYDELYRKATVTDANDKAARYKDLVAAEQYAEKQGAVAPLTYSKITALQNPDVKGVYVNPVGGTFDWKQAEKK
;
A
#
# COMPACT_ATOMS: atom_id res chain seq x y z
N MET A 1 17.90 73.87 -62.33
CA MET A 1 18.26 72.56 -61.75
C MET A 1 17.37 72.29 -60.54
N ASN A 2 16.62 71.19 -60.61
CA ASN A 2 16.03 70.33 -59.55
C ASN A 2 16.34 70.66 -58.06
N LYS A 3 15.53 70.35 -57.05
CA LYS A 3 14.19 69.76 -56.84
C LYS A 3 13.92 69.86 -55.31
N PHE A 4 12.66 70.10 -54.95
CA PHE A 4 11.84 69.53 -53.86
C PHE A 4 12.43 69.05 -52.49
N VAL A 5 11.89 69.67 -51.42
CA VAL A 5 11.11 69.12 -50.28
C VAL A 5 11.52 67.76 -49.68
N LYS A 6 11.71 67.71 -48.34
CA LYS A 6 11.17 66.64 -47.48
C LYS A 6 10.98 67.08 -46.02
N ASN A 7 9.76 66.81 -45.54
CA ASN A 7 9.22 67.04 -44.21
C ASN A 7 9.93 66.22 -43.12
N SER A 8 10.06 66.80 -41.92
CA SER A 8 10.30 66.06 -40.68
C SER A 8 9.10 66.27 -39.75
N VAL A 9 8.25 65.24 -39.70
CA VAL A 9 7.06 65.14 -38.85
C VAL A 9 7.50 64.68 -37.45
N LEU A 10 7.06 65.41 -36.41
CA LEU A 10 7.06 64.93 -35.03
C LEU A 10 6.20 63.66 -34.94
N MET A 11 6.80 62.55 -34.50
CA MET A 11 6.05 61.34 -34.18
C MET A 11 6.28 60.99 -32.71
N SER A 12 5.25 61.28 -31.92
CA SER A 12 5.11 60.90 -30.51
C SER A 12 5.17 59.38 -30.38
N VAL A 13 6.15 58.87 -29.64
CA VAL A 13 6.24 57.45 -29.28
C VAL A 13 5.20 57.17 -28.21
N ALA A 14 4.09 56.56 -28.60
CA ALA A 14 3.18 55.90 -27.67
C ALA A 14 3.84 54.59 -27.20
N LEU A 15 4.27 54.54 -25.94
CA LEU A 15 4.58 53.28 -25.28
C LEU A 15 3.28 52.48 -25.13
N VAL A 16 3.12 51.46 -25.96
CA VAL A 16 2.15 50.39 -25.71
C VAL A 16 2.71 49.56 -24.56
N ALA A 17 2.18 49.78 -23.36
CA ALA A 17 2.38 48.89 -22.23
C ALA A 17 1.68 47.56 -22.55
N VAL A 18 2.45 46.59 -23.05
CA VAL A 18 2.03 45.19 -23.03
C VAL A 18 1.98 44.79 -21.56
N ALA A 19 0.78 44.79 -20.99
CA ALA A 19 0.51 44.17 -19.72
C ALA A 19 0.73 42.66 -19.89
N GLY A 20 1.98 42.23 -19.73
CA GLY A 20 2.30 40.84 -19.48
C GLY A 20 1.59 40.46 -18.18
N ALA A 21 0.58 39.61 -18.29
CA ALA A 21 -0.01 38.94 -17.15
C ALA A 21 1.07 38.02 -16.55
N SER A 22 1.89 38.59 -15.68
CA SER A 22 2.68 37.82 -14.72
C SER A 22 1.68 37.14 -13.80
N THR A 23 1.41 35.87 -14.06
CA THR A 23 0.79 34.98 -13.09
C THR A 23 1.62 35.04 -11.82
N GLN A 24 1.16 35.79 -10.82
CA GLN A 24 1.69 35.75 -9.48
C GLN A 24 1.58 34.30 -9.00
N VAL A 25 2.71 33.59 -8.97
CA VAL A 25 2.81 32.29 -8.33
C VAL A 25 2.51 32.53 -6.86
N ALA A 26 1.34 32.08 -6.40
CA ALA A 26 0.98 32.10 -5.00
C ALA A 26 2.09 31.40 -4.20
N HIS A 27 2.91 32.17 -3.51
CA HIS A 27 3.93 31.61 -2.63
C HIS A 27 3.20 30.89 -1.49
N ALA A 28 3.46 29.60 -1.33
CA ALA A 28 2.97 28.87 -0.18
C ALA A 28 3.51 29.51 1.11
N ALA A 29 2.62 29.74 2.08
CA ALA A 29 3.01 30.17 3.41
C ALA A 29 3.50 28.94 4.19
N GLY A 30 4.81 28.78 4.40
CA GLY A 30 5.34 27.67 5.19
C GLY A 30 6.85 27.47 5.05
N LYS A 31 7.46 26.82 6.05
CA LYS A 31 8.85 26.35 5.98
C LYS A 31 8.91 25.06 5.16
N GLU A 32 10.00 24.84 4.43
CA GLU A 32 10.28 23.56 3.79
C GLU A 32 10.37 22.42 4.80
N LEU A 33 10.00 21.21 4.36
CA LEU A 33 10.14 19.98 5.14
C LEU A 33 11.37 19.21 4.68
N ASN A 34 12.11 18.59 5.59
CA ASN A 34 13.23 17.73 5.27
C ASN A 34 12.91 16.30 5.70
N TRP A 35 12.86 15.36 4.76
CA TRP A 35 12.40 14.00 5.01
C TRP A 35 13.48 12.99 4.64
N THR A 36 13.70 11.98 5.47
CA THR A 36 14.56 10.84 5.07
C THR A 36 13.74 9.61 4.74
N LEU A 37 14.18 8.87 3.73
CA LEU A 37 13.63 7.57 3.35
C LEU A 37 14.78 6.56 3.25
N THR A 38 14.52 5.29 3.58
CA THR A 38 15.51 4.23 3.39
C THR A 38 15.36 3.62 1.99
N GLY A 39 16.47 3.47 1.27
CA GLY A 39 16.49 2.97 -0.11
C GLY A 39 16.32 4.07 -1.15
N ASP A 40 16.71 3.77 -2.39
CA ASP A 40 16.78 4.75 -3.48
C ASP A 40 15.47 4.90 -4.25
N LEU A 41 15.21 6.12 -4.74
CA LEU A 41 14.18 6.37 -5.76
C LEU A 41 14.63 5.76 -7.08
N LYS A 42 13.82 4.85 -7.63
CA LYS A 42 14.17 4.11 -8.85
C LYS A 42 13.39 4.57 -10.07
N THR A 43 12.12 4.92 -9.88
CA THR A 43 11.25 5.37 -10.96
C THR A 43 10.08 6.19 -10.45
N THR A 44 9.57 7.05 -11.33
CA THR A 44 8.29 7.74 -11.17
C THR A 44 7.26 7.30 -12.21
N ASP A 45 7.51 6.23 -12.97
CA ASP A 45 6.52 5.60 -13.85
C ASP A 45 5.44 4.90 -13.00
N PRO A 46 4.19 5.41 -12.95
CA PRO A 46 3.14 4.84 -12.11
C PRO A 46 2.88 3.36 -12.40
N SER A 47 3.10 2.89 -13.62
CA SER A 47 2.91 1.49 -14.03
C SER A 47 3.90 0.51 -13.38
N ASN A 48 5.07 0.98 -12.92
CA ASN A 48 6.24 0.14 -12.64
C ASN A 48 6.87 0.32 -11.25
N VAL A 49 6.24 1.06 -10.35
CA VAL A 49 6.75 1.25 -8.99
C VAL A 49 6.64 -0.02 -8.13
N ALA A 50 7.71 -0.31 -7.36
CA ALA A 50 7.77 -1.48 -6.48
C ALA A 50 8.43 -1.22 -5.11
N ASP A 51 9.16 -0.11 -4.95
CA ASP A 51 9.81 0.28 -3.71
C ASP A 51 9.17 1.52 -3.08
N ILE A 52 9.34 1.67 -1.76
CA ILE A 52 8.71 2.73 -0.97
C ILE A 52 9.09 4.15 -1.43
N PRO A 53 10.38 4.49 -1.71
CA PRO A 53 10.72 5.80 -2.25
C PRO A 53 9.99 6.12 -3.56
N SER A 54 9.94 5.17 -4.50
CA SER A 54 9.24 5.34 -5.78
C SER A 54 7.72 5.47 -5.59
N GLN A 55 7.13 4.66 -4.70
CA GLN A 55 5.70 4.78 -4.35
C GLN A 55 5.37 6.15 -3.73
N ASN A 56 6.19 6.63 -2.78
CA ASN A 56 6.03 7.96 -2.20
C ASN A 56 6.19 9.08 -3.25
N ALA A 57 7.12 8.93 -4.19
CA ALA A 57 7.32 9.90 -5.25
C ALA A 57 6.10 10.01 -6.16
N VAL A 58 5.58 8.87 -6.65
CA VAL A 58 4.38 8.87 -7.50
C VAL A 58 3.15 9.33 -6.72
N GLN A 59 2.99 8.96 -5.45
CA GLN A 59 1.89 9.44 -4.62
C GLN A 59 1.95 10.96 -4.38
N ALA A 60 3.15 11.52 -4.23
CA ALA A 60 3.34 12.95 -4.03
C ALA A 60 3.15 13.77 -5.32
N THR A 61 3.47 13.20 -6.48
CA THR A 61 3.46 13.90 -7.77
C THR A 61 2.30 13.54 -8.69
N GLY A 62 1.53 12.52 -8.37
CA GLY A 62 0.38 12.07 -9.12
C GLY A 62 -0.93 12.19 -8.35
N GLU A 63 -2.05 12.11 -9.07
CA GLU A 63 -3.37 11.97 -8.48
C GLU A 63 -4.29 11.13 -9.39
N GLY A 64 -4.94 10.13 -8.79
CA GLY A 64 -5.91 9.26 -9.47
C GLY A 64 -7.35 9.76 -9.36
N LEU A 65 -8.30 8.92 -9.78
CA LEU A 65 -9.73 9.20 -9.59
C LEU A 65 -10.09 9.28 -8.10
N TYR A 66 -9.46 8.42 -7.31
CA TYR A 66 -9.48 8.44 -5.85
C TYR A 66 -8.08 8.73 -5.30
N ARG A 67 -8.05 9.11 -4.03
CA ARG A 67 -6.87 9.15 -3.17
C ARG A 67 -7.23 8.57 -1.81
N VAL A 68 -6.28 8.04 -1.06
CA VAL A 68 -6.54 7.75 0.36
C VAL A 68 -6.64 9.08 1.10
N GLY A 69 -7.79 9.34 1.69
CA GLY A 69 -8.06 10.56 2.44
C GLY A 69 -7.61 10.46 3.90
N THR A 70 -7.76 11.58 4.63
CA THR A 70 -7.35 11.70 6.04
C THR A 70 -8.05 10.70 6.98
N SER A 71 -9.17 10.13 6.53
CA SER A 71 -9.99 9.18 7.25
C SER A 71 -9.44 7.74 7.29
N GLY A 72 -8.39 7.42 6.50
CA GLY A 72 -7.97 6.04 6.28
C GLY A 72 -8.55 5.40 5.03
N GLN A 73 -9.47 6.07 4.33
CA GLN A 73 -10.32 5.47 3.31
C GLN A 73 -10.24 6.24 1.99
N PRO A 74 -10.56 5.59 0.84
CA PRO A 74 -10.56 6.26 -0.45
C PRO A 74 -11.60 7.38 -0.54
N GLU A 75 -11.16 8.56 -0.98
CA GLU A 75 -11.95 9.76 -1.21
C GLU A 75 -11.75 10.23 -2.66
N LEU A 76 -12.79 10.82 -3.26
CA LEU A 76 -12.75 11.32 -4.63
C LEU A 76 -11.68 12.42 -4.78
N ALA A 77 -10.80 12.25 -5.77
CA ALA A 77 -9.63 13.09 -6.01
C ALA A 77 -9.76 13.84 -7.35
N ALA A 78 -9.18 13.35 -8.45
CA ALA A 78 -9.39 13.94 -9.77
C ALA A 78 -10.85 13.82 -10.26
N ALA A 79 -11.58 12.81 -9.77
CA ALA A 79 -13.03 12.72 -9.98
C ALA A 79 -13.78 13.63 -9.01
N GLN A 80 -14.86 14.25 -9.47
CA GLN A 80 -15.80 15.01 -8.64
C GLN A 80 -17.01 14.19 -8.19
N SER A 81 -17.41 13.21 -9.00
CA SER A 81 -18.54 12.33 -8.72
C SER A 81 -18.37 10.99 -9.40
N VAL A 82 -19.09 9.98 -8.91
CA VAL A 82 -19.20 8.67 -9.53
C VAL A 82 -20.62 8.17 -9.44
N ASP A 83 -21.14 7.69 -10.57
CA ASP A 83 -22.40 6.98 -10.66
C ASP A 83 -22.11 5.50 -10.88
N VAL A 84 -22.75 4.64 -10.08
CA VAL A 84 -22.57 3.18 -10.14
C VAL A 84 -23.91 2.56 -10.53
N SER A 85 -23.92 1.68 -11.53
CA SER A 85 -25.11 0.94 -11.93
C SER A 85 -25.62 0.02 -10.83
N ASP A 86 -26.90 -0.35 -10.89
CA ASP A 86 -27.55 -1.20 -9.86
C ASP A 86 -26.85 -2.56 -9.67
N ASP A 87 -26.29 -3.12 -10.74
CA ASP A 87 -25.51 -4.37 -10.73
C ASP A 87 -24.06 -4.19 -10.23
N GLY A 88 -23.61 -2.96 -10.00
CA GLY A 88 -22.26 -2.61 -9.58
C GLY A 88 -21.18 -2.79 -10.65
N LEU A 89 -21.55 -3.08 -11.90
CA LEU A 89 -20.60 -3.42 -12.97
C LEU A 89 -20.17 -2.23 -13.83
N THR A 90 -20.93 -1.13 -13.83
CA THR A 90 -20.63 0.07 -14.62
C THR A 90 -20.45 1.27 -13.70
N TRP A 91 -19.27 1.88 -13.76
CA TRP A 91 -18.89 3.03 -12.95
C TRP A 91 -18.59 4.20 -13.88
N THR A 92 -19.37 5.27 -13.79
CA THR A 92 -19.21 6.47 -14.62
C THR A 92 -18.66 7.58 -13.75
N PHE A 93 -17.43 8.01 -14.04
CA PHE A 93 -16.73 9.06 -13.32
C PHE A 93 -16.82 10.36 -14.09
N LYS A 94 -17.22 11.42 -13.39
CA LYS A 94 -17.05 12.79 -13.87
C LYS A 94 -15.81 13.37 -13.22
N LEU A 95 -14.87 13.85 -14.03
CA LEU A 95 -13.66 14.54 -13.61
C LEU A 95 -14.01 15.96 -13.13
N ARG A 96 -13.13 16.53 -12.30
CA ARG A 96 -13.19 17.94 -11.94
C ARG A 96 -12.91 18.81 -13.15
N ASP A 97 -13.48 20.01 -13.15
CA ASP A 97 -13.22 20.99 -14.19
C ASP A 97 -11.77 21.50 -14.12
N ASN A 98 -11.18 21.79 -15.29
CA ASN A 98 -9.87 22.44 -15.42
C ASN A 98 -8.68 21.70 -14.78
N LEU A 99 -8.72 20.36 -14.70
CA LEU A 99 -7.55 19.57 -14.29
C LEU A 99 -6.36 19.83 -15.22
N LYS A 100 -5.17 20.01 -14.66
CA LYS A 100 -3.95 20.31 -15.43
C LYS A 100 -2.78 19.45 -15.00
N TRP A 101 -1.95 19.14 -15.98
CA TRP A 101 -0.60 18.63 -15.76
C TRP A 101 0.32 19.76 -15.29
N SER A 102 1.45 19.40 -14.70
CA SER A 102 2.45 20.36 -14.20
C SER A 102 3.12 21.23 -15.28
N ASP A 103 2.96 20.89 -16.55
CA ASP A 103 3.37 21.70 -17.70
C ASP A 103 2.30 22.75 -18.11
N GLY A 104 1.16 22.78 -17.42
CA GLY A 104 0.02 23.67 -17.67
C GLY A 104 -0.97 23.16 -18.71
N SER A 105 -0.69 22.03 -19.37
CA SER A 105 -1.62 21.40 -20.32
C SER A 105 -2.80 20.76 -19.62
N GLN A 106 -3.89 20.57 -20.36
CA GLN A 106 -5.12 19.97 -19.86
C GLN A 106 -4.92 18.48 -19.54
N LEU A 107 -5.44 18.04 -18.39
CA LEU A 107 -5.59 16.64 -18.02
C LEU A 107 -7.05 16.23 -18.27
N THR A 108 -7.26 15.11 -18.97
CA THR A 108 -8.58 14.67 -19.45
C THR A 108 -8.84 13.19 -19.16
N ALA A 109 -10.07 12.73 -19.42
CA ALA A 109 -10.46 11.32 -19.37
C ALA A 109 -9.58 10.44 -20.28
N HIS A 110 -9.06 10.98 -21.38
CA HIS A 110 -8.15 10.25 -22.29
C HIS A 110 -6.85 9.83 -21.61
N ASP A 111 -6.32 10.63 -20.69
CA ASP A 111 -5.06 10.31 -19.98
C ASP A 111 -5.21 9.11 -19.04
N PHE A 112 -6.40 8.94 -18.45
CA PHE A 112 -6.73 7.75 -17.64
C PHE A 112 -6.87 6.51 -18.53
N VAL A 113 -7.63 6.61 -19.63
CA VAL A 113 -7.79 5.49 -20.58
C VAL A 113 -6.44 5.04 -21.12
N TYR A 114 -5.62 5.98 -21.57
CA TYR A 114 -4.28 5.67 -22.07
C TYR A 114 -3.42 4.98 -21.02
N SER A 115 -3.33 5.53 -19.80
CA SER A 115 -2.52 4.93 -18.74
C SER A 115 -2.97 3.50 -18.46
N TRP A 116 -4.27 3.28 -18.29
CA TRP A 116 -4.79 1.96 -17.95
C TRP A 116 -4.53 0.95 -19.07
N GLN A 117 -4.67 1.37 -20.33
CA GLN A 117 -4.29 0.56 -21.48
C GLN A 117 -2.78 0.26 -21.51
N ARG A 118 -1.92 1.26 -21.24
CA ARG A 118 -0.46 1.09 -21.16
C ARG A 118 -0.08 0.13 -20.04
N THR A 119 -0.66 0.27 -18.84
CA THR A 119 -0.41 -0.62 -17.69
C THR A 119 -0.82 -2.06 -18.00
N ASN A 120 -1.96 -2.28 -18.67
CA ASN A 120 -2.42 -3.62 -18.99
C ASN A 120 -1.71 -4.25 -20.21
N ASN A 121 -1.06 -3.44 -21.05
CA ASN A 121 -0.36 -3.93 -22.22
C ASN A 121 0.82 -4.85 -21.82
N PRO A 122 0.84 -6.13 -22.24
CA PRO A 122 1.93 -7.06 -21.91
C PRO A 122 3.33 -6.56 -22.32
N LYS A 123 3.42 -5.69 -23.33
CA LYS A 123 4.69 -5.09 -23.79
C LYS A 123 5.29 -4.11 -22.78
N THR A 124 4.47 -3.52 -21.91
CA THR A 124 4.93 -2.62 -20.84
C THR A 124 5.58 -3.39 -19.70
N ALA A 125 5.23 -4.68 -19.54
CA ALA A 125 5.65 -5.52 -18.41
C ALA A 125 5.37 -4.87 -17.04
N ALA A 126 4.25 -4.16 -16.94
CA ALA A 126 3.90 -3.36 -15.78
C ALA A 126 3.63 -4.23 -14.56
N ILE A 127 4.30 -3.91 -13.45
CA ILE A 127 4.02 -4.53 -12.14
C ILE A 127 2.57 -4.25 -11.72
N GLY A 128 2.07 -3.04 -12.00
CA GLY A 128 0.72 -2.62 -11.65
C GLY A 128 -0.41 -3.39 -12.33
N SER A 129 -0.14 -4.09 -13.44
CA SER A 129 -1.16 -4.78 -14.24
C SER A 129 -2.01 -5.76 -13.41
N MET A 130 -1.40 -6.43 -12.42
CA MET A 130 -2.11 -7.40 -11.58
C MET A 130 -3.29 -6.81 -10.79
N PHE A 131 -3.28 -5.49 -10.53
CA PHE A 131 -4.36 -4.82 -9.80
C PHE A 131 -5.57 -4.49 -10.67
N PHE A 132 -5.49 -4.68 -12.00
CA PHE A 132 -6.61 -4.43 -12.92
C PHE A 132 -7.55 -5.64 -13.06
N SER A 133 -7.26 -6.79 -12.41
CA SER A 133 -8.11 -7.97 -12.54
C SER A 133 -9.55 -7.71 -12.08
N GLY A 134 -10.50 -8.08 -12.93
CA GLY A 134 -11.93 -7.82 -12.73
C GLY A 134 -12.43 -6.57 -13.45
N ILE A 135 -11.56 -5.68 -13.92
CA ILE A 135 -11.92 -4.74 -15.00
C ILE A 135 -12.09 -5.54 -16.28
N LYS A 136 -13.15 -5.25 -17.03
CA LYS A 136 -13.53 -6.02 -18.22
C LYS A 136 -12.35 -6.18 -19.18
N ASN A 137 -12.09 -7.42 -19.58
CA ASN A 137 -10.99 -7.83 -20.47
C ASN A 137 -9.55 -7.59 -19.96
N ALA A 138 -9.32 -7.09 -18.74
CA ALA A 138 -7.96 -6.85 -18.24
C ALA A 138 -7.12 -8.15 -18.23
N ASP A 139 -7.62 -9.22 -17.61
CA ASP A 139 -6.92 -10.52 -17.56
C ASP A 139 -6.72 -11.13 -18.96
N ALA A 140 -7.68 -10.92 -19.87
CA ALA A 140 -7.61 -11.41 -21.25
C ALA A 140 -6.55 -10.66 -22.06
N ILE A 141 -6.41 -9.35 -21.84
CA ILE A 141 -5.36 -8.51 -22.42
C ILE A 141 -3.99 -8.92 -21.89
N GLN A 142 -3.86 -9.03 -20.57
CA GLN A 142 -2.59 -9.37 -19.91
C GLN A 142 -2.08 -10.76 -20.32
N SER A 143 -2.99 -11.71 -20.56
CA SER A 143 -2.66 -13.05 -21.06
C SER A 143 -2.48 -13.13 -22.58
N GLY A 144 -2.71 -12.04 -23.32
CA GLY A 144 -2.58 -11.97 -24.77
C GLY A 144 -3.74 -12.61 -25.55
N LYS A 145 -4.83 -13.01 -24.88
CA LYS A 145 -6.06 -13.52 -25.52
C LYS A 145 -6.82 -12.42 -26.25
N VAL A 146 -6.76 -11.19 -25.74
CA VAL A 146 -7.27 -9.98 -26.39
C VAL A 146 -6.08 -9.07 -26.69
N THR A 147 -5.92 -8.66 -27.95
CA THR A 147 -4.76 -7.86 -28.39
C THR A 147 -5.10 -6.40 -28.68
N ASP A 148 -6.39 -6.07 -28.78
CA ASP A 148 -6.88 -4.71 -28.94
C ASP A 148 -7.08 -4.05 -27.57
N MET A 149 -6.24 -3.07 -27.25
CA MET A 149 -6.31 -2.37 -25.95
C MET A 149 -7.61 -1.57 -25.78
N ASN A 150 -8.30 -1.23 -26.87
CA ASN A 150 -9.59 -0.53 -26.81
C ASN A 150 -10.72 -1.41 -26.28
N GLN A 151 -10.49 -2.73 -26.15
CA GLN A 151 -11.43 -3.64 -25.51
C GLN A 151 -11.29 -3.68 -23.99
N LEU A 152 -10.27 -3.03 -23.41
CA LEU A 152 -10.19 -2.86 -21.97
C LEU A 152 -11.46 -2.16 -21.47
N GLY A 153 -11.96 -2.56 -20.31
CA GLY A 153 -13.17 -2.06 -19.65
C GLY A 153 -13.07 -0.62 -19.16
N VAL A 154 -12.49 0.28 -19.94
CA VAL A 154 -12.38 1.71 -19.66
C VAL A 154 -12.51 2.47 -20.98
N LYS A 155 -13.42 3.44 -21.04
CA LYS A 155 -13.64 4.27 -22.23
C LYS A 155 -13.93 5.71 -21.86
N VAL A 156 -13.62 6.61 -22.79
CA VAL A 156 -14.00 8.02 -22.73
C VAL A 156 -15.44 8.17 -23.24
N LEU A 157 -16.28 8.88 -22.48
CA LEU A 157 -17.60 9.35 -22.96
C LEU A 157 -17.49 10.77 -23.49
N ASP A 158 -16.68 11.61 -22.83
CA ASP A 158 -16.25 12.95 -23.23
C ASP A 158 -14.95 13.32 -22.48
N ASP A 159 -14.33 14.46 -22.79
CA ASP A 159 -13.06 14.91 -22.21
C ASP A 159 -13.00 14.90 -20.67
N THR A 160 -14.16 14.98 -20.01
CA THR A 160 -14.30 15.01 -18.54
C THR A 160 -15.03 13.81 -17.98
N THR A 161 -15.45 12.85 -18.80
CA THR A 161 -16.23 11.70 -18.35
C THR A 161 -15.62 10.40 -18.86
N LEU A 162 -15.26 9.52 -17.93
CA LEU A 162 -14.84 8.15 -18.26
C LEU A 162 -15.80 7.12 -17.65
N GLN A 163 -15.97 6.02 -18.35
CA GLN A 163 -16.76 4.88 -17.89
C GLN A 163 -15.86 3.65 -17.75
N VAL A 164 -15.94 3.01 -16.59
CA VAL A 164 -15.29 1.74 -16.27
C VAL A 164 -16.36 0.64 -16.26
N THR A 165 -16.05 -0.48 -16.89
CA THR A 165 -16.89 -1.69 -16.90
C THR A 165 -16.13 -2.84 -16.28
N LEU A 166 -16.78 -3.59 -15.40
CA LEU A 166 -16.22 -4.72 -14.67
C LEU A 166 -16.78 -6.04 -15.19
N ASP A 167 -16.00 -7.11 -15.08
CA ASP A 167 -16.46 -8.49 -15.34
C ASP A 167 -17.24 -9.08 -14.15
N ARG A 168 -17.10 -8.48 -12.96
CA ARG A 168 -17.75 -8.86 -11.70
C ARG A 168 -17.81 -7.66 -10.75
N PRO A 169 -18.69 -7.63 -9.74
CA PRO A 169 -18.62 -6.62 -8.71
C PRO A 169 -17.25 -6.63 -8.02
N LEU A 170 -16.65 -5.45 -7.84
CA LEU A 170 -15.38 -5.26 -7.14
C LEU A 170 -15.59 -4.28 -5.98
N PRO A 171 -15.98 -4.76 -4.78
CA PRO A 171 -16.27 -3.87 -3.66
C PRO A 171 -15.04 -3.07 -3.20
N GLN A 172 -13.83 -3.58 -3.46
CA GLN A 172 -12.57 -2.90 -3.17
C GLN A 172 -12.13 -1.92 -4.25
N LEU A 173 -12.86 -1.76 -5.36
CA LEU A 173 -12.44 -0.96 -6.52
C LEU A 173 -12.04 0.47 -6.13
N LYS A 174 -12.76 1.11 -5.20
CA LYS A 174 -12.40 2.47 -4.74
C LYS A 174 -11.01 2.52 -4.12
N ALA A 175 -10.61 1.47 -3.41
CA ALA A 175 -9.28 1.37 -2.80
C ALA A 175 -8.20 1.08 -3.85
N GLU A 176 -8.49 0.22 -4.83
CA GLU A 176 -7.61 -0.02 -5.99
C GLU A 176 -7.41 1.27 -6.81
N LEU A 177 -8.48 2.02 -7.12
CA LEU A 177 -8.42 3.29 -7.86
C LEU A 177 -7.68 4.42 -7.13
N ALA A 178 -7.39 4.26 -5.85
CA ALA A 178 -6.54 5.17 -5.08
C ALA A 178 -5.04 4.82 -5.17
N MET A 179 -4.71 3.63 -5.68
CA MET A 179 -3.33 3.19 -5.88
C MET A 179 -2.71 3.92 -7.07
N MET A 180 -1.39 4.15 -6.99
CA MET A 180 -0.68 4.87 -8.02
C MET A 180 -0.70 4.20 -9.41
N TYR A 181 -0.93 2.89 -9.49
CA TYR A 181 -1.03 2.16 -10.76
C TYR A 181 -2.22 2.59 -11.64
N PHE A 182 -3.19 3.30 -11.06
CA PHE A 182 -4.38 3.82 -11.74
C PHE A 182 -4.31 5.32 -12.04
N PHE A 183 -3.18 5.97 -11.73
CA PHE A 183 -3.00 7.39 -12.00
C PHE A 183 -2.89 7.64 -13.51
N PRO A 184 -3.36 8.81 -14.00
CA PRO A 184 -3.32 9.11 -15.41
C PRO A 184 -1.86 9.23 -15.89
N GLU A 185 -1.65 9.03 -17.18
CA GLU A 185 -0.38 9.23 -17.88
C GLU A 185 -0.66 9.96 -19.19
N LYS A 186 0.13 10.99 -19.51
CA LYS A 186 -0.07 11.78 -20.72
C LYS A 186 0.59 11.11 -21.93
N GLU A 187 -0.21 10.59 -22.84
CA GLU A 187 0.26 9.82 -24.01
C GLU A 187 1.38 10.52 -24.79
N SER A 188 1.19 11.80 -25.12
CA SER A 188 2.17 12.54 -25.91
C SER A 188 3.52 12.65 -25.19
N PHE A 189 3.50 12.78 -23.86
CA PHE A 189 4.71 12.88 -23.04
C PHE A 189 5.41 11.53 -22.92
N VAL A 190 4.65 10.47 -22.64
CA VAL A 190 5.18 9.09 -22.56
C VAL A 190 5.79 8.67 -23.91
N THR A 191 5.09 8.92 -25.01
CA THR A 191 5.61 8.61 -26.35
C THR A 191 6.88 9.40 -26.68
N THR A 192 6.94 10.69 -26.34
CA THR A 192 8.12 11.54 -26.62
C THR A 192 9.34 11.12 -25.79
N THR A 193 9.13 10.81 -24.51
CA THR A 193 10.22 10.38 -23.60
C THR A 193 10.64 8.92 -23.82
N GLY A 194 9.73 8.07 -24.30
CA GLY A 194 9.98 6.66 -24.58
C GLY A 194 10.48 5.91 -23.35
N LYS A 195 11.62 5.23 -23.47
CA LYS A 195 12.22 4.45 -22.37
C LYS A 195 12.72 5.31 -21.20
N ALA A 196 12.87 6.62 -21.39
CA ALA A 196 13.30 7.52 -20.34
C ALA A 196 12.14 7.93 -19.40
N PHE A 197 10.89 7.65 -19.77
CA PHE A 197 9.73 8.00 -18.96
C PHE A 197 9.89 7.54 -17.51
N GLY A 198 9.78 8.49 -16.58
CA GLY A 198 9.89 8.24 -15.15
C GLY A 198 11.30 7.87 -14.66
N THR A 199 12.37 8.10 -15.44
CA THR A 199 13.75 7.78 -15.03
C THR A 199 14.50 8.97 -14.44
N THR A 200 14.01 10.19 -14.67
CA THR A 200 14.57 11.42 -14.09
C THR A 200 13.46 12.44 -13.84
N ALA A 201 13.76 13.53 -13.12
CA ALA A 201 12.80 14.62 -12.92
C ALA A 201 12.37 15.32 -14.22
N LYS A 202 13.24 15.41 -15.24
CA LYS A 202 12.89 16.02 -16.54
C LYS A 202 12.03 15.09 -17.41
N ASP A 203 12.14 13.78 -17.19
CA ASP A 203 11.40 12.75 -17.92
C ASP A 203 10.16 12.30 -17.13
N SER A 204 9.69 13.13 -16.19
CA SER A 204 8.50 12.92 -15.36
C SER A 204 7.50 14.06 -15.57
N LEU A 205 6.20 13.76 -15.51
CA LEU A 205 5.14 14.75 -15.56
C LEU A 205 4.15 14.51 -14.41
N SER A 206 3.71 15.59 -13.75
CA SER A 206 2.95 15.50 -12.50
C SER A 206 1.50 15.92 -12.69
N SER A 207 0.56 15.11 -12.19
CA SER A 207 -0.88 15.42 -12.09
C SER A 207 -1.30 15.81 -10.67
N GLY A 208 -0.41 15.65 -9.69
CA GLY A 208 -0.69 15.78 -8.26
C GLY A 208 -0.19 17.06 -7.59
N PRO A 209 -0.16 17.06 -6.25
CA PRO A 209 0.15 18.24 -5.41
C PRO A 209 1.55 18.82 -5.59
N TYR A 210 2.51 17.98 -6.00
CA TYR A 210 3.91 18.37 -6.14
C TYR A 210 4.48 17.99 -7.52
N VAL A 211 5.58 18.63 -7.87
CA VAL A 211 6.41 18.32 -9.04
C VAL A 211 7.77 17.82 -8.56
N LEU A 212 8.25 16.71 -9.14
CA LEU A 212 9.59 16.22 -8.84
C LEU A 212 10.66 17.14 -9.45
N LYS A 213 11.65 17.50 -8.65
CA LYS A 213 12.81 18.30 -9.05
C LYS A 213 14.10 17.70 -8.49
N LYS A 214 15.22 18.06 -9.12
CA LYS A 214 16.60 17.72 -8.69
C LYS A 214 16.91 16.22 -8.59
N TRP A 215 16.12 15.35 -9.23
CA TRP A 215 16.46 13.94 -9.39
C TRP A 215 16.99 13.68 -10.79
N ASP A 216 18.23 13.23 -10.89
CA ASP A 216 18.91 12.90 -12.15
C ASP A 216 18.83 11.41 -12.50
N GLY A 217 18.07 10.63 -11.74
CA GLY A 217 17.94 9.18 -11.88
C GLY A 217 18.79 8.36 -10.90
N SER A 218 19.76 8.99 -10.23
CA SER A 218 20.67 8.30 -9.29
C SER A 218 20.97 9.06 -8.00
N SER A 219 20.66 10.36 -7.96
CA SER A 219 20.86 11.23 -6.80
C SER A 219 20.09 10.72 -5.59
N SER A 220 20.77 10.70 -4.43
CA SER A 220 20.17 10.39 -3.13
C SER A 220 19.43 11.57 -2.51
N THR A 221 19.37 12.71 -3.19
CA THR A 221 18.59 13.88 -2.77
C THR A 221 17.73 14.39 -3.91
N TYR A 222 16.47 14.72 -3.62
CA TYR A 222 15.53 15.29 -4.58
C TYR A 222 14.46 16.11 -3.86
N GLN A 223 13.62 16.81 -4.62
CA GLN A 223 12.59 17.69 -4.06
C GLN A 223 11.22 17.42 -4.66
N TYR A 224 10.20 17.43 -3.81
CA TYR A 224 8.80 17.62 -4.23
C TYR A 224 8.46 19.10 -4.05
N VAL A 225 8.33 19.84 -5.14
CA VAL A 225 8.03 21.28 -5.13
C VAL A 225 6.56 21.50 -5.42
N LYS A 226 5.87 22.38 -4.69
CA LYS A 226 4.44 22.63 -4.87
C LYS A 226 4.08 22.83 -6.35
N ASN A 227 3.08 22.10 -6.84
CA ASN A 227 2.57 22.22 -8.19
C ASN A 227 1.56 23.38 -8.26
N PRO A 228 1.87 24.51 -8.94
CA PRO A 228 0.94 25.63 -9.04
C PRO A 228 -0.28 25.33 -9.92
N TYR A 229 -0.24 24.28 -10.75
CA TYR A 229 -1.35 23.88 -11.63
C TYR A 229 -2.27 22.84 -11.01
N TYR A 230 -1.95 22.34 -9.81
CA TYR A 230 -2.79 21.37 -9.12
C TYR A 230 -4.14 22.01 -8.72
N TRP A 231 -5.24 21.33 -9.00
CA TRP A 231 -6.60 21.87 -8.82
C TRP A 231 -6.90 22.25 -7.35
N ASP A 232 -6.26 21.57 -6.39
CA ASP A 232 -6.36 21.84 -4.96
C ASP A 232 -5.02 22.36 -4.39
N ALA A 233 -4.35 23.24 -5.14
CA ALA A 233 -3.08 23.84 -4.74
C ALA A 233 -3.18 24.65 -3.42
N ASP A 234 -4.36 25.13 -3.05
CA ASP A 234 -4.59 25.87 -1.80
C ASP A 234 -4.52 24.97 -0.56
N ALA A 235 -4.81 23.68 -0.70
CA ALA A 235 -4.57 22.70 0.35
C ALA A 235 -3.06 22.43 0.58
N VAL A 236 -2.21 22.73 -0.41
CA VAL A 236 -0.76 22.53 -0.34
C VAL A 236 -0.08 23.63 0.47
N LYS A 237 0.30 23.29 1.71
CA LYS A 237 0.80 24.25 2.72
C LYS A 237 2.30 24.47 2.67
N THR A 238 3.11 23.42 2.49
CA THR A 238 4.56 23.58 2.36
C THR A 238 4.98 23.93 0.92
N PRO A 239 5.97 24.84 0.72
CA PRO A 239 6.50 25.12 -0.61
C PRO A 239 7.26 23.93 -1.21
N ALA A 240 7.95 23.14 -0.38
CA ALA A 240 8.69 21.96 -0.83
C ALA A 240 8.90 20.93 0.29
N VAL A 241 9.09 19.69 -0.14
CA VAL A 241 9.62 18.58 0.67
C VAL A 241 10.96 18.17 0.09
N ASN A 242 12.03 18.40 0.84
CA ASN A 242 13.39 17.96 0.53
C ASN A 242 13.56 16.52 1.00
N VAL A 243 13.76 15.59 0.08
CA VAL A 243 13.93 14.19 0.43
C VAL A 243 15.40 13.79 0.31
N THR A 244 15.90 13.10 1.34
CA THR A 244 17.21 12.43 1.33
C THR A 244 17.00 10.93 1.48
N THR A 245 17.38 10.14 0.48
CA THR A 245 17.46 8.69 0.62
C THR A 245 18.74 8.31 1.35
N THR A 246 18.62 7.31 2.22
CA THR A 246 19.74 6.80 3.00
C THR A 246 19.84 5.29 2.85
N ALA A 247 21.06 4.77 2.90
CA ALA A 247 21.30 3.33 2.87
C ALA A 247 20.79 2.63 4.15
N ASP A 248 20.76 3.35 5.28
CA ASP A 248 20.38 2.81 6.58
C ASP A 248 19.77 3.86 7.54
N ALA A 249 19.08 3.35 8.55
CA ALA A 249 18.45 4.14 9.60
C ALA A 249 19.44 4.94 10.48
N THR A 250 20.71 4.56 10.55
CA THR A 250 21.73 5.30 11.33
C THR A 250 22.04 6.65 10.71
N THR A 251 22.19 6.68 9.38
CA THR A 251 22.37 7.94 8.66
C THR A 251 21.16 8.86 8.84
N SER A 252 19.95 8.31 8.68
CA SER A 252 18.69 9.04 8.91
C SER A 252 18.61 9.62 10.33
N PHE A 253 18.89 8.81 11.35
CA PHE A 253 18.86 9.24 12.75
C PHE A 253 19.86 10.36 13.05
N ASN A 254 21.06 10.30 12.46
CA ASN A 254 22.08 11.34 12.64
C ASN A 254 21.66 12.67 12.01
N LEU A 255 21.05 12.63 10.81
CA LEU A 255 20.50 13.83 10.16
C LEU A 255 19.40 14.47 11.01
N TYR A 256 18.52 13.67 11.62
CA TYR A 256 17.48 14.17 12.52
C TYR A 256 18.07 14.85 13.77
N ASN A 257 19.00 14.19 14.47
CA ASN A 257 19.61 14.78 15.67
C ASN A 257 20.44 16.04 15.37
N ALA A 258 20.96 16.17 14.14
CA ALA A 258 21.64 17.37 13.67
C ALA A 258 20.67 18.50 13.23
N GLY A 259 19.35 18.30 13.34
CA GLY A 259 18.33 19.26 12.91
C GLY A 259 18.20 19.39 11.39
N LYS A 260 18.78 18.44 10.63
CA LYS A 260 18.78 18.43 9.16
C LYS A 260 17.66 17.58 8.54
N ALA A 261 16.92 16.85 9.36
CA ALA A 261 15.74 16.09 8.96
C ALA A 261 14.61 16.27 9.97
N ASP A 262 13.39 16.37 9.46
CA ASP A 262 12.14 16.42 10.23
C ASP A 262 11.52 15.04 10.44
N PHE A 263 12.01 14.01 9.75
CA PHE A 263 11.61 12.62 9.96
C PHE A 263 12.81 11.70 9.79
N ALA A 264 12.93 10.70 10.65
CA ALA A 264 13.90 9.63 10.53
C ALA A 264 13.36 8.30 11.07
N GLN A 265 13.37 7.27 10.24
CA GLN A 265 13.14 5.90 10.68
C GLN A 265 14.27 5.44 11.60
N LEU A 266 13.92 4.67 12.65
CA LEU A 266 14.85 4.15 13.63
C LEU A 266 15.07 2.65 13.45
N ASN A 267 16.31 2.20 13.69
CA ASN A 267 16.58 0.79 13.94
C ASN A 267 16.17 0.40 15.38
N ALA A 268 16.19 -0.91 15.69
CA ALA A 268 15.73 -1.43 16.97
C ALA A 268 16.45 -0.81 18.20
N THR A 269 17.77 -0.62 18.11
CA THR A 269 18.57 -0.03 19.21
C THR A 269 18.22 1.44 19.41
N GLN A 270 18.13 2.20 18.33
CA GLN A 270 17.75 3.62 18.38
C GLN A 270 16.32 3.81 18.89
N ALA A 271 15.39 2.95 18.48
CA ALA A 271 14.01 2.98 18.94
C ALA A 271 13.92 2.76 20.45
N ARG A 272 14.64 1.76 20.98
CA ARG A 272 14.73 1.49 22.42
C ARG A 272 15.27 2.69 23.18
N ASN A 273 16.35 3.29 22.69
CA ASN A 273 17.01 4.42 23.34
C ASN A 273 16.26 5.75 23.18
N SER A 274 15.37 5.86 22.19
CA SER A 274 14.63 7.09 21.87
C SER A 274 13.17 7.06 22.31
N LYS A 275 12.68 5.98 22.92
CA LYS A 275 11.26 5.81 23.30
C LYS A 275 10.68 6.95 24.14
N HIS A 276 11.53 7.64 24.91
CA HIS A 276 11.14 8.76 25.77
C HIS A 276 11.52 10.13 25.20
N LYS A 277 12.10 10.19 23.99
CA LYS A 277 12.42 11.45 23.33
C LYS A 277 11.15 12.12 22.81
N HIS A 278 11.12 13.45 22.90
CA HIS A 278 10.11 14.27 22.23
C HIS A 278 10.20 14.02 20.71
N GLY A 279 9.05 13.73 20.07
CA GLY A 279 8.99 13.35 18.66
C GLY A 279 9.14 11.86 18.36
N PHE A 280 9.33 10.99 19.37
CA PHE A 280 9.21 9.53 19.16
C PHE A 280 7.80 9.18 18.71
N THR A 281 7.69 8.53 17.55
CA THR A 281 6.42 8.17 16.94
C THR A 281 6.45 6.76 16.34
N THR A 282 5.27 6.25 16.05
CA THR A 282 5.05 4.98 15.37
C THR A 282 4.22 5.23 14.12
N VAL A 283 4.70 4.72 12.99
CA VAL A 283 4.02 4.69 11.70
C VAL A 283 3.48 3.26 11.55
N HIS A 284 2.15 3.13 11.57
CA HIS A 284 1.50 1.83 11.39
C HIS A 284 1.48 1.47 9.91
N THR A 285 1.89 0.25 9.59
CA THR A 285 1.67 -0.34 8.28
C THR A 285 0.60 -1.42 8.39
N ALA A 286 -0.25 -1.56 7.39
CA ALA A 286 -1.25 -2.61 7.35
C ALA A 286 -0.58 -3.94 6.98
N ALA A 287 0.21 -4.47 7.91
CA ALA A 287 0.91 -5.72 7.72
C ALA A 287 0.81 -6.61 8.95
N THR A 288 0.58 -7.89 8.71
CA THR A 288 0.53 -8.92 9.75
C THR A 288 1.63 -9.93 9.48
N THR A 289 2.44 -10.19 10.51
CA THR A 289 3.31 -11.36 10.57
C THR A 289 2.55 -12.50 11.24
N TYR A 290 2.57 -13.68 10.63
CA TYR A 290 1.78 -14.83 11.01
C TYR A 290 2.55 -16.14 10.79
N MET A 291 2.16 -17.17 11.53
CA MET A 291 2.66 -18.53 11.32
C MET A 291 1.73 -19.26 10.36
N THR A 292 2.25 -19.62 9.19
CA THR A 292 1.60 -20.51 8.23
C THR A 292 1.77 -21.96 8.66
N MET A 293 0.72 -22.77 8.53
CA MET A 293 0.71 -24.20 8.87
C MET A 293 0.37 -25.01 7.62
N ASN A 294 1.37 -25.61 6.98
CA ASN A 294 1.23 -26.28 5.69
C ASN A 294 0.42 -27.58 5.79
N GLN A 295 -0.79 -27.58 5.22
CA GLN A 295 -1.72 -28.71 5.30
C GLN A 295 -1.39 -29.84 4.31
N LYS A 296 -0.33 -29.71 3.49
CA LYS A 296 0.30 -30.87 2.84
C LYS A 296 0.86 -31.86 3.87
N ASN A 297 1.25 -31.38 5.05
CA ASN A 297 1.58 -32.24 6.19
C ASN A 297 0.26 -32.78 6.81
N PRO A 298 0.04 -34.11 6.86
CA PRO A 298 -1.20 -34.68 7.39
C PRO A 298 -1.51 -34.31 8.85
N VAL A 299 -0.49 -34.06 9.67
CA VAL A 299 -0.68 -33.64 11.07
C VAL A 299 -1.30 -32.24 11.11
N LEU A 300 -0.86 -31.35 10.23
CA LEU A 300 -1.36 -29.98 10.16
C LEU A 300 -2.73 -29.87 9.49
N LYS A 301 -3.32 -30.96 8.98
CA LYS A 301 -4.73 -31.01 8.57
C LYS A 301 -5.69 -31.02 9.78
N ASN A 302 -5.24 -31.44 10.95
CA ASN A 302 -6.08 -31.47 12.15
C ASN A 302 -6.27 -30.06 12.74
N VAL A 303 -7.53 -29.59 12.78
CA VAL A 303 -7.88 -28.25 13.28
C VAL A 303 -7.50 -28.04 14.75
N LYS A 304 -7.64 -29.06 15.61
CA LYS A 304 -7.31 -28.93 17.04
C LYS A 304 -5.81 -28.73 17.25
N LEU A 305 -4.97 -29.41 16.46
CA LEU A 305 -3.53 -29.19 16.50
C LEU A 305 -3.16 -27.76 16.06
N ARG A 306 -3.77 -27.23 14.98
CA ARG A 306 -3.55 -25.85 14.54
C ARG A 306 -4.02 -24.82 15.57
N GLN A 307 -5.22 -24.98 16.12
CA GLN A 307 -5.73 -24.13 17.20
C GLN A 307 -4.82 -24.16 18.42
N ALA A 308 -4.36 -25.34 18.84
CA ALA A 308 -3.45 -25.50 19.96
C ALA A 308 -2.13 -24.73 19.75
N MET A 309 -1.55 -24.79 18.55
CA MET A 309 -0.37 -24.01 18.20
C MET A 309 -0.62 -22.50 18.30
N SER A 310 -1.80 -22.00 17.89
CA SER A 310 -2.14 -20.59 18.05
C SER A 310 -2.27 -20.17 19.52
N TYR A 311 -2.97 -20.96 20.34
CA TYR A 311 -3.15 -20.69 21.77
C TYR A 311 -1.84 -20.79 22.57
N ALA A 312 -0.88 -21.57 22.09
CA ALA A 312 0.42 -21.75 22.74
C ALA A 312 1.35 -20.53 22.64
N VAL A 313 1.04 -19.54 21.80
CA VAL A 313 1.94 -18.40 21.55
C VAL A 313 1.50 -17.17 22.35
N ASN A 314 2.38 -16.66 23.21
CA ASN A 314 2.16 -15.39 23.90
C ASN A 314 2.62 -14.21 23.03
N ARG A 315 1.68 -13.67 22.25
CA ARG A 315 1.90 -12.56 21.31
C ARG A 315 2.33 -11.28 21.99
N GLU A 316 1.85 -11.01 23.20
CA GLU A 316 2.30 -9.84 23.97
C GLU A 316 3.78 -9.93 24.32
N LYS A 317 4.24 -11.09 24.80
CA LYS A 317 5.65 -11.31 25.12
C LYS A 317 6.51 -11.29 23.86
N LEU A 318 6.01 -11.85 22.75
CA LEU A 318 6.67 -11.73 21.44
C LEU A 318 6.88 -10.26 21.07
N ALA A 319 5.81 -9.46 21.04
CA ALA A 319 5.87 -8.05 20.65
C ALA A 319 6.72 -7.20 21.61
N LYS A 320 6.50 -7.32 22.94
CA LYS A 320 7.13 -6.46 23.95
C LYS A 320 8.55 -6.86 24.30
N ASN A 321 8.84 -8.15 24.44
CA ASN A 321 10.10 -8.63 25.00
C ASN A 321 11.05 -9.16 23.92
N VAL A 322 10.54 -9.95 22.96
CA VAL A 322 11.37 -10.55 21.91
C VAL A 322 11.69 -9.52 20.82
N LEU A 323 10.65 -8.85 20.31
CA LEU A 323 10.78 -7.79 19.30
C LEU A 323 10.98 -6.41 19.93
N THR A 324 11.10 -6.34 21.26
CA THR A 324 11.43 -5.12 22.01
C THR A 324 10.54 -3.91 21.71
N GLY A 325 9.26 -4.17 21.41
CA GLY A 325 8.26 -3.16 21.09
C GLY A 325 8.28 -2.69 19.63
N ALA A 326 9.06 -3.30 18.74
CA ALA A 326 9.10 -2.99 17.31
C ALA A 326 7.87 -3.52 16.53
N ALA A 327 6.99 -4.27 17.19
CA ALA A 327 5.75 -4.78 16.63
C ALA A 327 4.63 -4.68 17.68
N GLU A 328 3.39 -4.92 17.26
CA GLU A 328 2.23 -4.98 18.16
C GLU A 328 1.64 -6.40 18.16
N PRO A 329 1.11 -6.90 19.29
CA PRO A 329 0.45 -8.20 19.29
C PRO A 329 -0.76 -8.17 18.35
N ALA A 330 -0.81 -9.13 17.41
CA ALA A 330 -1.93 -9.26 16.50
C ALA A 330 -3.16 -9.81 17.24
N LYS A 331 -4.34 -9.27 16.95
CA LYS A 331 -5.64 -9.82 17.37
C LYS A 331 -6.32 -10.62 16.26
N THR A 332 -5.96 -10.31 15.03
CA THR A 332 -6.54 -10.77 13.78
C THR A 332 -5.47 -11.05 12.73
N PHE A 333 -5.79 -11.85 11.72
CA PHE A 333 -5.00 -11.97 10.50
C PHE A 333 -5.07 -10.68 9.68
N VAL A 334 -6.27 -10.14 9.47
CA VAL A 334 -6.48 -8.83 8.85
C VAL A 334 -5.76 -7.75 9.68
N ALA A 335 -4.95 -6.92 9.03
CA ALA A 335 -4.16 -5.89 9.69
C ALA A 335 -5.02 -4.68 10.12
N LYS A 336 -4.51 -3.92 11.09
CA LYS A 336 -5.10 -2.64 11.51
C LYS A 336 -5.11 -1.63 10.38
N GLY A 337 -6.09 -0.72 10.41
CA GLY A 337 -6.16 0.44 9.53
C GLY A 337 -6.69 0.16 8.13
N LEU A 338 -7.19 -1.06 7.87
CA LEU A 338 -7.75 -1.41 6.55
C LEU A 338 -9.19 -0.92 6.38
N THR A 339 -10.07 -1.21 7.34
CA THR A 339 -11.44 -0.71 7.28
C THR A 339 -12.01 -0.49 8.68
N LYS A 340 -13.12 0.23 8.74
CA LYS A 340 -13.85 0.53 9.97
C LYS A 340 -15.26 -0.05 9.88
N ASP A 341 -15.78 -0.43 11.05
CA ASP A 341 -17.19 -0.76 11.21
C ASP A 341 -18.06 0.43 10.78
N PRO A 342 -18.96 0.28 9.79
CA PRO A 342 -19.80 1.36 9.33
C PRO A 342 -20.78 1.88 10.41
N ASN A 343 -21.09 1.09 11.43
CA ASN A 343 -22.02 1.46 12.51
C ASN A 343 -21.31 2.10 13.71
N THR A 344 -20.09 1.67 14.02
CA THR A 344 -19.38 2.10 15.26
C THR A 344 -18.15 2.95 15.00
N GLY A 345 -17.64 3.00 13.76
CA GLY A 345 -16.40 3.69 13.41
C GLY A 345 -15.12 3.06 13.96
N LYS A 346 -15.22 1.93 14.67
CA LYS A 346 -14.08 1.19 15.22
C LYS A 346 -13.34 0.44 14.12
N ASP A 347 -12.04 0.21 14.33
CA ASP A 347 -11.22 -0.57 13.41
C ASP A 347 -11.73 -2.01 13.30
N PHE A 348 -11.65 -2.61 12.11
CA PHE A 348 -12.02 -4.00 11.86
C PHE A 348 -11.48 -4.97 12.89
N VAL A 349 -10.22 -4.79 13.34
CA VAL A 349 -9.59 -5.72 14.29
C VAL A 349 -10.26 -5.71 15.66
N ASP A 350 -10.94 -4.62 16.03
CA ASP A 350 -11.64 -4.52 17.32
C ASP A 350 -13.01 -5.21 17.29
N THR A 351 -13.58 -5.44 16.11
CA THR A 351 -14.83 -6.19 15.92
C THR A 351 -14.58 -7.66 15.59
N ALA A 352 -13.58 -7.96 14.76
CA ALA A 352 -13.37 -9.29 14.21
C ALA A 352 -12.54 -10.24 15.10
N HIS A 353 -11.84 -9.73 16.12
CA HIS A 353 -11.00 -10.56 16.98
C HIS A 353 -11.75 -11.73 17.63
N THR A 354 -11.09 -12.88 17.73
CA THR A 354 -11.63 -14.03 18.46
C THR A 354 -10.73 -14.49 19.60
N LYS A 355 -11.26 -15.41 20.42
CA LYS A 355 -10.44 -16.13 21.40
C LYS A 355 -9.33 -16.99 20.77
N TYR A 356 -9.42 -17.39 19.50
CA TYR A 356 -8.46 -18.32 18.87
C TYR A 356 -7.09 -17.69 18.59
N VAL A 357 -6.97 -16.37 18.72
CA VAL A 357 -5.71 -15.61 18.63
C VAL A 357 -5.21 -15.18 20.03
N SER A 358 -5.91 -15.58 21.10
CA SER A 358 -5.46 -15.34 22.48
C SER A 358 -4.38 -16.33 22.94
N TYR A 359 -3.68 -15.99 24.02
CA TYR A 359 -2.75 -16.89 24.68
C TYR A 359 -3.46 -17.67 25.80
N ASN A 360 -3.51 -19.00 25.67
CA ASN A 360 -4.09 -19.86 26.70
C ASN A 360 -3.40 -21.24 26.73
N LYS A 361 -2.44 -21.41 27.65
CA LYS A 361 -1.67 -22.66 27.78
C LYS A 361 -2.56 -23.88 28.06
N ALA A 362 -3.57 -23.73 28.89
CA ALA A 362 -4.43 -24.84 29.30
C ALA A 362 -5.28 -25.33 28.13
N GLU A 363 -5.90 -24.41 27.39
CA GLU A 363 -6.67 -24.75 26.20
C GLU A 363 -5.76 -25.29 25.08
N ALA A 364 -4.56 -24.73 24.92
CA ALA A 364 -3.55 -25.26 23.99
C ALA A 364 -3.22 -26.72 24.27
N ALA A 365 -2.87 -27.06 25.52
CA ALA A 365 -2.53 -28.42 25.93
C ALA A 365 -3.71 -29.40 25.75
N LYS A 366 -4.94 -28.96 26.07
CA LYS A 366 -6.16 -29.75 25.90
C LYS A 366 -6.45 -30.06 24.43
N LEU A 367 -6.43 -29.06 23.55
CA LEU A 367 -6.65 -29.23 22.12
C LEU A 367 -5.54 -30.07 21.48
N TRP A 368 -4.29 -29.89 21.92
CA TRP A 368 -3.16 -30.68 21.45
C TRP A 368 -3.32 -32.16 21.76
N ALA A 369 -3.62 -32.51 23.02
CA ALA A 369 -3.85 -33.90 23.41
C ALA A 369 -5.01 -34.54 22.63
N ALA A 370 -6.10 -33.80 22.43
CA ALA A 370 -7.23 -34.26 21.63
C ALA A 370 -6.85 -34.49 20.15
N GLY A 371 -6.11 -33.56 19.54
CA GLY A 371 -5.64 -33.70 18.16
C GLY A 371 -4.62 -34.82 17.96
N LEU A 372 -3.75 -35.07 18.95
CA LEU A 372 -2.83 -36.23 18.93
C LEU A 372 -3.60 -37.55 18.95
N LYS A 373 -4.66 -37.63 19.78
CA LYS A 373 -5.56 -38.79 19.81
C LYS A 373 -6.26 -39.00 18.47
N GLU A 374 -6.78 -37.94 17.85
CA GLU A 374 -7.45 -38.02 16.54
C GLU A 374 -6.51 -38.42 15.40
N THR A 375 -5.24 -37.99 15.46
CA THR A 375 -4.24 -38.32 14.45
C THR A 375 -3.51 -39.65 14.73
N GLY A 376 -3.74 -40.27 15.89
CA GLY A 376 -3.01 -41.45 16.35
C GLY A 376 -1.52 -41.21 16.61
N LYS A 377 -1.07 -39.96 16.70
CA LYS A 377 0.34 -39.60 16.91
C LYS A 377 0.65 -39.47 18.40
N LYS A 378 1.83 -39.92 18.80
CA LYS A 378 2.38 -39.70 20.17
C LYS A 378 3.39 -38.56 20.20
N THR A 379 4.12 -38.39 19.10
CA THR A 379 5.09 -37.32 18.90
C THR A 379 4.90 -36.72 17.52
N VAL A 380 5.22 -35.43 17.41
CA VAL A 380 5.14 -34.65 16.17
C VAL A 380 6.46 -33.91 16.01
N LYS A 381 7.07 -34.00 14.83
CA LYS A 381 8.27 -33.24 14.47
C LYS A 381 7.94 -32.33 13.31
N LEU A 382 8.21 -31.04 13.45
CA LEU A 382 7.94 -30.03 12.40
C LEU A 382 9.16 -29.15 12.19
N THR A 383 9.36 -28.71 10.96
CA THR A 383 10.35 -27.68 10.62
C THR A 383 9.66 -26.32 10.47
N LEU A 384 10.14 -25.33 11.22
CA LEU A 384 9.74 -23.93 11.09
C LEU A 384 10.72 -23.19 10.16
N LEU A 385 10.25 -22.87 8.96
CA LEU A 385 10.98 -22.07 7.98
C LEU A 385 10.88 -20.58 8.34
N THR A 386 12.01 -19.89 8.37
CA THR A 386 12.11 -18.44 8.65
C THR A 386 13.10 -17.77 7.69
N GLY A 387 12.99 -16.45 7.56
CA GLY A 387 14.05 -15.63 6.98
C GLY A 387 15.30 -15.58 7.88
N ASP A 388 16.40 -15.04 7.35
CA ASP A 388 17.70 -14.94 8.02
C ASP A 388 17.96 -13.60 8.71
N THR A 389 16.98 -12.69 8.74
CA THR A 389 17.03 -11.46 9.54
C THR A 389 17.02 -11.77 11.04
N ASP A 390 17.61 -10.89 11.84
CA ASP A 390 17.67 -11.08 13.30
C ASP A 390 16.26 -11.20 13.92
N ALA A 391 15.33 -10.35 13.49
CA ALA A 391 13.94 -10.39 13.95
C ALA A 391 13.25 -11.71 13.60
N ALA A 392 13.49 -12.27 12.40
CA ALA A 392 12.92 -13.55 11.98
C ALA A 392 13.51 -14.73 12.78
N LYS A 393 14.83 -14.74 12.99
CA LYS A 393 15.52 -15.76 13.80
C LYS A 393 15.03 -15.75 15.25
N GLN A 394 14.95 -14.58 15.88
CA GLN A 394 14.44 -14.42 17.25
C GLN A 394 12.98 -14.85 17.38
N THR A 395 12.15 -14.49 16.40
CA THR A 395 10.75 -14.95 16.34
C THR A 395 10.67 -16.46 16.21
N GLY A 396 11.47 -17.06 15.32
CA GLY A 396 11.52 -18.52 15.14
C GLY A 396 11.90 -19.28 16.39
N GLN A 397 12.96 -18.85 17.09
CA GLN A 397 13.40 -19.42 18.36
C GLN A 397 12.34 -19.27 19.47
N TYR A 398 11.67 -18.11 19.52
CA TYR A 398 10.58 -17.89 20.46
C TYR A 398 9.39 -18.82 20.20
N LEU A 399 8.98 -18.98 18.94
CA LEU A 399 7.92 -19.89 18.55
C LEU A 399 8.28 -21.34 18.89
N GLN A 400 9.49 -21.79 18.55
CA GLN A 400 10.01 -23.11 18.94
C GLN A 400 9.85 -23.32 20.45
N SER A 401 10.37 -22.39 21.27
CA SER A 401 10.28 -22.47 22.73
C SER A 401 8.84 -22.52 23.25
N GLN A 402 7.96 -21.64 22.77
CA GLN A 402 6.56 -21.61 23.21
C GLN A 402 5.81 -22.88 22.83
N LEU A 403 6.00 -23.36 21.60
CA LEU A 403 5.33 -24.56 21.10
C LEU A 403 5.80 -25.81 21.85
N GLU A 404 7.11 -26.04 21.98
CA GLU A 404 7.65 -27.22 22.67
C GLU A 404 7.33 -27.21 24.18
N THR A 405 7.35 -26.03 24.82
CA THR A 405 7.03 -25.92 26.26
C THR A 405 5.56 -26.22 26.53
N ASN A 406 4.65 -25.75 25.68
CA ASN A 406 3.22 -25.82 25.94
C ASN A 406 2.56 -27.07 25.32
N LEU A 407 3.19 -27.71 24.33
CA LEU A 407 2.62 -28.81 23.54
C LEU A 407 3.47 -30.08 23.68
N LYS A 408 3.12 -30.92 24.65
CA LYS A 408 3.88 -32.14 24.97
C LYS A 408 4.02 -33.06 23.74
N GLY A 409 5.24 -33.54 23.49
CA GLY A 409 5.55 -34.44 22.37
C GLY A 409 5.73 -33.74 21.03
N LEU A 410 5.64 -32.40 20.97
CA LEU A 410 6.04 -31.62 19.81
C LEU A 410 7.54 -31.32 19.87
N GLN A 411 8.22 -31.48 18.73
CA GLN A 411 9.58 -31.01 18.49
C GLN A 411 9.57 -30.10 17.25
N VAL A 412 10.13 -28.91 17.37
CA VAL A 412 10.22 -27.92 16.29
C VAL A 412 11.69 -27.68 15.98
N SER A 413 12.08 -27.82 14.72
CA SER A 413 13.41 -27.41 14.24
C SER A 413 13.31 -26.11 13.46
N VAL A 414 14.08 -25.08 13.83
CA VAL A 414 14.08 -23.79 13.11
C VAL A 414 15.08 -23.85 11.95
N LYS A 415 14.61 -23.54 10.75
CA LYS A 415 15.45 -23.41 9.54
C LYS A 415 15.37 -21.98 9.03
N SER A 416 16.45 -21.23 9.20
CA SER A 416 16.56 -19.86 8.69
C SER A 416 17.36 -19.84 7.39
N VAL A 417 16.81 -19.19 6.35
CA VAL A 417 17.45 -19.08 5.03
C VAL A 417 17.25 -17.69 4.42
N PRO A 418 18.09 -17.26 3.46
CA PRO A 418 17.95 -15.96 2.79
C PRO A 418 16.57 -15.75 2.16
N ALA A 419 16.13 -14.50 2.05
CA ALA A 419 14.78 -14.12 1.59
C ALA A 419 14.36 -14.79 0.26
N LYS A 420 15.25 -14.81 -0.75
CA LYS A 420 14.99 -15.47 -2.04
C LYS A 420 14.71 -16.97 -1.88
N GLN A 421 15.46 -17.64 -1.01
CA GLN A 421 15.29 -19.06 -0.73
C GLN A 421 14.03 -19.32 0.11
N THR A 422 13.74 -18.47 1.09
CA THR A 422 12.49 -18.55 1.88
C THR A 422 11.27 -18.45 0.97
N SER A 423 11.25 -17.47 0.06
CA SER A 423 10.16 -17.30 -0.92
C SER A 423 9.99 -18.54 -1.81
N ALA A 424 11.10 -19.07 -2.37
CA ALA A 424 11.07 -20.25 -3.23
C ALA A 424 10.55 -21.51 -2.50
N LEU A 425 11.02 -21.76 -1.26
CA LEU A 425 10.60 -22.91 -0.46
C LEU A 425 9.12 -22.80 -0.05
N THR A 426 8.68 -21.60 0.33
CA THR A 426 7.29 -21.35 0.73
C THR A 426 6.34 -21.55 -0.45
N LYS A 427 6.63 -20.97 -1.62
CA LYS A 427 5.82 -21.19 -2.84
C LYS A 427 5.79 -22.65 -3.28
N ALA A 428 6.90 -23.38 -3.10
CA ALA A 428 6.95 -24.82 -3.38
C ALA A 428 6.21 -25.68 -2.33
N GLY A 429 5.75 -25.10 -1.21
CA GLY A 429 5.17 -25.82 -0.08
C GLY A 429 6.17 -26.74 0.63
N LYS A 430 7.47 -26.42 0.60
CA LYS A 430 8.57 -27.19 1.21
C LYS A 430 8.88 -26.71 2.63
N PHE A 431 7.88 -26.75 3.50
CA PHE A 431 7.95 -26.36 4.91
C PHE A 431 6.81 -27.04 5.69
N ASP A 432 6.91 -27.16 7.02
CA ASP A 432 5.78 -27.56 7.86
C ASP A 432 5.10 -26.33 8.45
N LEU A 433 5.89 -25.54 9.19
CA LEU A 433 5.53 -24.23 9.70
C LEU A 433 6.35 -23.17 8.96
N GLY A 434 5.77 -22.01 8.73
CA GLY A 434 6.46 -20.89 8.08
C GLY A 434 6.19 -19.59 8.82
N LEU A 435 7.20 -18.73 8.90
CA LEU A 435 7.04 -17.36 9.34
C LEU A 435 6.85 -16.47 8.11
N SER A 436 5.65 -15.92 7.95
CA SER A 436 5.27 -15.11 6.80
C SER A 436 4.75 -13.74 7.24
N THR A 437 4.89 -12.77 6.36
CA THR A 437 4.32 -11.43 6.54
C THR A 437 3.56 -11.08 5.27
N TRP A 438 2.33 -10.60 5.43
CA TRP A 438 1.56 -10.00 4.35
C TRP A 438 1.42 -8.52 4.65
N ASN A 439 1.77 -7.68 3.68
CA ASN A 439 1.50 -6.25 3.71
C ASN A 439 0.33 -6.05 2.78
N ALA A 440 -0.74 -5.42 3.26
CA ALA A 440 -1.89 -5.19 2.44
C ALA A 440 -1.56 -4.23 1.31
N ASP A 441 -2.07 -4.52 0.11
CA ASP A 441 -1.81 -3.71 -1.08
C ASP A 441 -2.75 -2.48 -1.13
N TYR A 442 -3.96 -2.61 -0.59
CA TYR A 442 -4.98 -1.56 -0.53
C TYR A 442 -5.78 -1.62 0.79
N THR A 443 -6.51 -0.55 1.12
CA THR A 443 -7.24 -0.40 2.40
C THR A 443 -8.58 -1.17 2.42
N ASP A 444 -8.54 -2.49 2.24
CA ASP A 444 -9.70 -3.37 2.39
C ASP A 444 -9.31 -4.78 2.89
N PRO A 445 -10.07 -5.39 3.83
CA PRO A 445 -9.79 -6.73 4.34
C PRO A 445 -9.75 -7.85 3.28
N VAL A 446 -10.44 -7.67 2.15
CA VAL A 446 -10.42 -8.61 1.02
C VAL A 446 -8.99 -8.93 0.60
N ASP A 447 -8.09 -7.94 0.62
CA ASP A 447 -6.71 -8.11 0.20
C ASP A 447 -5.98 -9.22 0.97
N MET A 448 -6.23 -9.30 2.28
CA MET A 448 -5.63 -10.31 3.13
C MET A 448 -6.44 -11.60 3.10
N LEU A 449 -7.77 -11.50 3.23
CA LEU A 449 -8.66 -12.66 3.31
C LEU A 449 -8.64 -13.51 2.02
N GLN A 450 -8.44 -12.90 0.85
CA GLN A 450 -8.33 -13.64 -0.41
C GLN A 450 -7.18 -14.66 -0.41
N THR A 451 -6.11 -14.40 0.36
CA THR A 451 -4.95 -15.30 0.44
C THR A 451 -5.28 -16.65 1.07
N LEU A 452 -6.41 -16.75 1.77
CA LEU A 452 -6.87 -17.98 2.41
C LEU A 452 -7.90 -18.75 1.57
N VAL A 453 -8.40 -18.17 0.47
CA VAL A 453 -9.39 -18.80 -0.41
C VAL A 453 -8.79 -20.03 -1.08
N THR A 454 -9.62 -21.07 -1.26
CA THR A 454 -9.20 -22.30 -1.94
C THR A 454 -8.63 -22.00 -3.33
N GLY A 455 -7.40 -22.43 -3.59
CA GLY A 455 -6.76 -22.28 -4.89
C GLY A 455 -6.15 -20.91 -5.19
N ALA A 456 -6.23 -19.94 -4.28
CA ALA A 456 -5.56 -18.65 -4.44
C ALA A 456 -4.03 -18.84 -4.56
N SER A 457 -3.39 -18.11 -5.47
CA SER A 457 -1.93 -18.23 -5.74
C SER A 457 -1.06 -17.96 -4.50
N TRP A 458 -1.55 -17.13 -3.58
CA TRP A 458 -0.90 -16.78 -2.32
C TRP A 458 -1.40 -17.58 -1.11
N ASN A 459 -2.19 -18.63 -1.34
CA ASN A 459 -2.53 -19.60 -0.30
C ASN A 459 -1.33 -20.50 0.00
N LEU A 460 -0.47 -20.01 0.90
CA LEU A 460 0.79 -20.66 1.27
C LEU A 460 0.56 -21.97 2.05
N THR A 461 -0.56 -22.10 2.75
CA THR A 461 -0.85 -23.26 3.61
C THR A 461 -1.45 -24.43 2.85
N GLY A 462 -2.01 -24.18 1.65
CA GLY A 462 -2.84 -25.14 0.94
C GLY A 462 -4.15 -25.45 1.67
N TRP A 463 -4.59 -24.57 2.57
CA TRP A 463 -5.87 -24.73 3.27
C TRP A 463 -7.02 -24.58 2.27
N SER A 464 -8.05 -25.39 2.45
CA SER A 464 -9.27 -25.33 1.66
C SER A 464 -10.44 -25.62 2.59
N ASP A 465 -11.42 -24.73 2.61
CA ASP A 465 -12.63 -24.88 3.42
C ASP A 465 -13.81 -24.22 2.68
N PRO A 466 -14.79 -25.00 2.21
CA PRO A 466 -15.88 -24.49 1.38
C PRO A 466 -16.78 -23.49 2.12
N LYS A 467 -16.84 -23.54 3.46
CA LYS A 467 -17.61 -22.57 4.24
C LYS A 467 -16.89 -21.23 4.32
N TYR A 468 -15.55 -21.24 4.41
CA TYR A 468 -14.78 -20.00 4.30
C TYR A 468 -14.94 -19.38 2.90
N ASP A 469 -14.81 -20.21 1.87
CA ASP A 469 -14.97 -19.76 0.47
C ASP A 469 -16.37 -19.16 0.25
N GLU A 470 -17.42 -19.74 0.84
CA GLU A 470 -18.78 -19.18 0.80
C GLU A 470 -18.88 -17.81 1.49
N LEU A 471 -18.32 -17.67 2.71
CA LEU A 471 -18.33 -16.39 3.45
C LEU A 471 -17.58 -15.29 2.70
N TYR A 472 -16.40 -15.62 2.17
CA TYR A 472 -15.62 -14.70 1.35
C TYR A 472 -16.38 -14.32 0.07
N ARG A 473 -17.01 -15.28 -0.61
CA ARG A 473 -17.83 -15.03 -1.82
C ARG A 473 -19.06 -14.17 -1.51
N LYS A 474 -19.69 -14.31 -0.35
CA LYS A 474 -20.79 -13.41 0.05
C LYS A 474 -20.31 -11.97 0.16
N ALA A 475 -19.21 -11.72 0.88
CA ALA A 475 -18.62 -10.38 1.02
C ALA A 475 -18.14 -9.76 -0.31
N THR A 476 -17.71 -10.57 -1.28
CA THR A 476 -17.09 -10.09 -2.52
C THR A 476 -18.02 -10.09 -3.73
N VAL A 477 -19.14 -10.82 -3.66
CA VAL A 477 -20.07 -10.95 -4.80
C VAL A 477 -21.51 -10.71 -4.38
N THR A 478 -22.01 -11.42 -3.37
CA THR A 478 -23.46 -11.42 -3.06
C THR A 478 -23.88 -10.12 -2.39
N ASP A 479 -23.13 -9.71 -1.38
CA ASP A 479 -23.42 -8.55 -0.53
C ASP A 479 -22.45 -7.40 -0.85
N ALA A 480 -21.69 -7.48 -1.95
CA ALA A 480 -20.65 -6.52 -2.33
C ALA A 480 -21.13 -5.06 -2.35
N ASN A 481 -22.39 -4.84 -2.73
CA ASN A 481 -23.01 -3.52 -2.84
C ASN A 481 -23.74 -3.07 -1.55
N ASP A 482 -23.90 -3.95 -0.55
CA ASP A 482 -24.44 -3.62 0.77
C ASP A 482 -23.29 -3.52 1.78
N LYS A 483 -22.92 -2.29 2.14
CA LYS A 483 -21.80 -2.03 3.05
C LYS A 483 -21.94 -2.74 4.41
N ALA A 484 -23.15 -2.82 4.95
CA ALA A 484 -23.37 -3.39 6.29
C ALA A 484 -23.35 -4.93 6.24
N ALA A 485 -24.03 -5.52 5.25
CA ALA A 485 -24.01 -6.97 5.04
C ALA A 485 -22.61 -7.46 4.70
N ARG A 486 -21.92 -6.79 3.76
CA ARG A 486 -20.51 -7.06 3.43
C ARG A 486 -19.59 -7.02 4.64
N TYR A 487 -19.67 -5.97 5.45
CA TYR A 487 -18.81 -5.85 6.63
C TYR A 487 -19.01 -7.03 7.59
N LYS A 488 -20.27 -7.43 7.80
CA LYS A 488 -20.61 -8.60 8.61
C LYS A 488 -20.03 -9.90 8.04
N ASP A 489 -20.08 -10.09 6.72
CA ASP A 489 -19.48 -11.26 6.06
C ASP A 489 -17.96 -11.30 6.18
N LEU A 490 -17.28 -10.15 6.04
CA LEU A 490 -15.82 -10.06 6.25
C LEU A 490 -15.44 -10.43 7.69
N VAL A 491 -16.20 -9.92 8.67
CA VAL A 491 -16.02 -10.29 10.08
C VAL A 491 -16.24 -11.79 10.27
N ALA A 492 -17.29 -12.35 9.69
CA ALA A 492 -17.58 -13.78 9.79
C ALA A 492 -16.50 -14.65 9.13
N ALA A 493 -15.97 -14.24 7.97
CA ALA A 493 -14.88 -14.92 7.28
C ALA A 493 -13.61 -14.96 8.14
N GLU A 494 -13.21 -13.80 8.68
CA GLU A 494 -12.04 -13.70 9.57
C GLU A 494 -12.20 -14.59 10.82
N GLN A 495 -13.31 -14.44 11.54
CA GLN A 495 -13.60 -15.23 12.74
C GLN A 495 -13.63 -16.74 12.45
N TYR A 496 -14.14 -17.12 11.29
CA TYR A 496 -14.18 -18.51 10.86
C TYR A 496 -12.79 -19.04 10.49
N ALA A 497 -11.97 -18.28 9.77
CA ALA A 497 -10.59 -18.64 9.46
C ALA A 497 -9.75 -18.84 10.72
N GLU A 498 -9.88 -17.95 11.71
CA GLU A 498 -9.22 -18.08 13.01
C GLU A 498 -9.71 -19.31 13.78
N LYS A 499 -11.02 -19.54 13.79
CA LYS A 499 -11.62 -20.74 14.37
C LYS A 499 -11.09 -22.01 13.71
N GLN A 500 -10.89 -22.02 12.40
CA GLN A 500 -10.32 -23.16 11.69
C GLN A 500 -8.78 -23.23 11.79
N GLY A 501 -8.13 -22.26 12.45
CA GLY A 501 -6.68 -22.17 12.52
C GLY A 501 -6.06 -22.17 11.13
N ALA A 502 -6.66 -21.44 10.17
CA ALA A 502 -6.15 -21.35 8.80
C ALA A 502 -4.68 -20.86 8.78
N VAL A 503 -4.42 -19.84 9.59
CA VAL A 503 -3.10 -19.32 9.96
C VAL A 503 -3.14 -18.93 11.45
N ALA A 504 -1.97 -18.68 12.05
CA ALA A 504 -1.88 -18.12 13.39
C ALA A 504 -1.25 -16.72 13.32
N PRO A 505 -2.04 -15.63 13.37
CA PRO A 505 -1.51 -14.26 13.42
C PRO A 505 -0.55 -14.11 14.60
N LEU A 506 0.52 -13.32 14.49
CA LEU A 506 1.51 -13.15 15.55
C LEU A 506 1.60 -11.68 15.97
N THR A 507 1.94 -10.81 15.02
CA THR A 507 2.15 -9.39 15.29
C THR A 507 1.73 -8.53 14.11
N TYR A 508 1.17 -7.34 14.39
CA TYR A 508 1.11 -6.27 13.41
C TYR A 508 2.46 -5.57 13.31
N SER A 509 2.89 -5.30 12.09
CA SER A 509 4.12 -4.55 11.84
C SER A 509 3.92 -3.06 12.13
N LYS A 510 5.02 -2.39 12.47
CA LYS A 510 5.06 -0.94 12.56
C LYS A 510 6.47 -0.44 12.33
N ILE A 511 6.59 0.82 11.94
CA ILE A 511 7.85 1.52 11.80
C ILE A 511 7.98 2.48 12.98
N THR A 512 9.07 2.37 13.73
CA THR A 512 9.42 3.36 14.76
C THR A 512 10.24 4.48 14.14
N ALA A 513 9.89 5.72 14.46
CA ALA A 513 10.53 6.90 13.89
C ALA A 513 10.72 8.00 14.93
N LEU A 514 11.58 8.96 14.62
CA LEU A 514 11.51 10.31 15.18
C LEU A 514 10.89 11.23 14.13
N GLN A 515 9.92 12.03 14.55
CA GLN A 515 9.32 13.08 13.74
C GLN A 515 9.35 14.39 14.50
N ASN A 516 9.76 15.46 13.82
CA ASN A 516 9.79 16.80 14.37
C ASN A 516 8.35 17.18 14.79
N PRO A 517 8.11 17.45 16.08
CA PRO A 517 6.77 17.70 16.59
C PRO A 517 6.11 18.97 16.02
N ASP A 518 6.89 19.89 15.45
CA ASP A 518 6.38 21.09 14.79
C ASP A 518 5.79 20.79 13.40
N VAL A 519 6.09 19.60 12.83
CA VAL A 519 5.51 19.13 11.57
C VAL A 519 4.15 18.49 11.83
N LYS A 520 3.10 19.09 11.27
CA LYS A 520 1.71 18.62 11.32
C LYS A 520 1.20 18.35 9.91
N GLY A 521 0.09 17.63 9.79
CA GLY A 521 -0.60 17.42 8.51
C GLY A 521 0.07 16.44 7.53
N VAL A 522 1.14 15.74 7.94
CA VAL A 522 1.64 14.58 7.20
C VAL A 522 0.69 13.42 7.46
N TYR A 523 0.02 12.96 6.41
CA TYR A 523 -0.84 11.80 6.50
C TYR A 523 -0.03 10.52 6.21
N VAL A 524 -0.29 9.48 6.99
CA VAL A 524 0.41 8.20 6.91
C VAL A 524 -0.52 7.17 6.30
N ASN A 525 -0.22 6.73 5.10
CA ASN A 525 -0.95 5.66 4.46
C ASN A 525 -0.51 4.32 5.06
N PRO A 526 -1.45 3.46 5.48
CA PRO A 526 -1.11 2.13 5.97
C PRO A 526 -0.66 1.17 4.85
N VAL A 527 -0.93 1.51 3.59
CA VAL A 527 -0.62 0.75 2.36
C VAL A 527 -0.03 1.66 1.29
N GLY A 528 0.72 1.11 0.33
CA GLY A 528 1.35 1.88 -0.75
C GLY A 528 2.36 2.93 -0.27
N GLY A 529 2.41 4.08 -0.95
CA GLY A 529 3.27 5.21 -0.59
C GLY A 529 2.96 5.70 0.82
N THR A 530 3.86 5.45 1.77
CA THR A 530 3.67 5.64 3.21
C THR A 530 3.27 7.06 3.62
N PHE A 531 3.73 8.10 2.90
CA PHE A 531 3.52 9.48 3.31
C PHE A 531 2.80 10.29 2.25
N ASP A 532 1.83 11.08 2.71
CA ASP A 532 1.17 12.11 1.93
C ASP A 532 1.42 13.47 2.60
N TRP A 533 2.11 14.33 1.86
CA TRP A 533 2.51 15.66 2.31
C TRP A 533 1.57 16.77 1.85
N LYS A 534 0.44 16.47 1.18
CA LYS A 534 -0.43 17.51 0.61
C LYS A 534 -0.78 18.59 1.64
N GLN A 535 -1.18 18.20 2.85
CA GLN A 535 -1.58 19.15 3.89
C GLN A 535 -0.49 19.38 4.94
N ALA A 536 0.74 18.93 4.68
CA ALA A 536 1.82 19.01 5.66
C ALA A 536 2.35 20.44 5.81
N GLU A 537 2.56 20.86 7.05
CA GLU A 537 3.10 22.17 7.41
C GLU A 537 4.04 22.06 8.61
N LYS A 538 5.04 22.94 8.67
CA LYS A 538 5.94 23.10 9.81
C LYS A 538 5.71 24.44 10.48
N LYS A 539 5.29 24.41 11.74
CA LYS A 539 4.96 25.62 12.52
C LYS A 539 6.21 26.39 12.97
#